data_AF-A0A915ENI9-F1
#
_entry.id   AF-A0A915ENI9-F1
#
_cell.length_a   1.000
_cell.length_b   1.000
_cell.length_c   1.000
_cell.angle_alpha   90.00
_cell.angle_beta   90.00
_cell.angle_gamma   90.00
#
_symmetry.space_group_name_H-M   'P 1'
#
loop_
_entity.id
_entity.type
_entity.pdbx_description
1 polymer ?
#
loop_
_entity_poly.entity_id
_entity_poly.type
_entity_poly.pdbx_seq_one_letter_code
_entity_poly.pdbx_strand_id
1 'polypeptide(L)'
;MALKAWWDGELAKIEEPLPKELTSSFMRRTGAGHFTQMSTDLIHKVGCAATICPSGSDQLSGALFLVCHYDHRQLIDRPIYSPGKTCSGCRHCDRKSGLCVLSKSEMRKNRKHDSKCKVDKEKEIKAGHKVKHPLCKKRNNKKGKHKKRN
;
A
#
# COMPACT_ATOMS: atom_id res chain seq x y z
N MET A 1 -2.84 -17.45 -8.45
CA MET A 1 -1.74 -16.77 -7.73
C MET A 1 -2.32 -15.57 -6.95
N ALA A 2 -1.76 -15.20 -5.80
CA ALA A 2 -2.40 -14.38 -4.75
C ALA A 2 -3.17 -13.12 -5.24
N LEU A 3 -2.55 -12.27 -6.07
CA LEU A 3 -3.21 -11.05 -6.59
C LEU A 3 -4.51 -11.35 -7.36
N LYS A 4 -4.52 -12.42 -8.16
CA LYS A 4 -5.72 -12.85 -8.89
C LYS A 4 -6.80 -13.39 -7.96
N ALA A 5 -6.40 -14.06 -6.88
CA ALA A 5 -7.35 -14.54 -5.87
C ALA A 5 -7.98 -13.39 -5.09
N TRP A 6 -7.18 -12.37 -4.74
CA TRP A 6 -7.65 -11.16 -4.07
C TRP A 6 -8.56 -10.31 -4.95
N TRP A 7 -8.20 -10.11 -6.22
CA TRP A 7 -9.00 -9.28 -7.12
C TRP A 7 -10.18 -10.06 -7.70
N ASP A 8 -9.93 -10.93 -8.68
CA ASP A 8 -10.99 -11.64 -9.41
C ASP A 8 -11.79 -12.56 -8.48
N GLY A 9 -11.10 -13.25 -7.56
CA GLY A 9 -11.72 -14.23 -6.67
C GLY A 9 -12.67 -13.62 -5.64
N GLU A 10 -12.38 -12.41 -5.15
CA GLU A 10 -13.31 -11.70 -4.27
C GLU A 10 -14.37 -10.95 -5.05
N LEU A 11 -14.00 -10.32 -6.17
CA LEU A 11 -14.94 -9.59 -7.02
C LEU A 11 -16.04 -10.50 -7.55
N ALA A 12 -15.72 -11.75 -7.90
CA ALA A 12 -16.72 -12.74 -8.34
C ALA A 12 -17.78 -13.10 -7.28
N LYS A 13 -17.55 -12.75 -6.01
CA LYS A 13 -18.51 -12.97 -4.90
C LYS A 13 -19.40 -11.76 -4.64
N ILE A 14 -19.20 -10.68 -5.37
CA ILE A 14 -19.90 -9.41 -5.20
C ILE A 14 -20.93 -9.29 -6.32
N GLU A 15 -22.17 -8.98 -5.96
CA GLU A 15 -23.21 -8.60 -6.90
C GLU A 15 -23.05 -7.10 -7.23
N GLU A 16 -23.07 -6.75 -8.52
CA GLU A 16 -23.09 -5.35 -8.95
C GLU A 16 -24.52 -4.77 -8.85
N PRO A 17 -24.69 -3.48 -8.50
CA PRO A 17 -23.65 -2.48 -8.29
C PRO A 17 -22.99 -2.53 -6.90
N LEU A 18 -21.71 -2.15 -6.82
CA LEU A 18 -21.02 -1.95 -5.53
C LEU A 18 -21.80 -1.04 -4.57
N PRO A 19 -21.76 -1.32 -3.24
CA PRO A 19 -22.48 -0.51 -2.27
C PRO A 19 -21.90 0.91 -2.23
N LYS A 20 -22.78 1.89 -1.96
CA LYS A 20 -22.37 3.31 -1.80
C LYS A 20 -21.34 3.50 -0.69
N GLU A 21 -21.42 2.68 0.36
CA GLU A 21 -20.46 2.66 1.46
C GLU A 21 -20.11 1.22 1.84
N LEU A 22 -18.87 1.02 2.26
CA LEU A 22 -18.38 -0.28 2.69
C LEU A 22 -18.87 -0.63 4.08
N THR A 23 -19.96 -1.40 4.19
CA THR A 23 -20.51 -1.78 5.50
C THR A 23 -19.83 -3.02 6.08
N SER A 24 -19.86 -3.16 7.41
CA SER A 24 -19.43 -4.39 8.10
C SER A 24 -20.19 -5.64 7.62
N SER A 25 -21.48 -5.50 7.32
CA SER A 25 -22.32 -6.60 6.82
C SER A 25 -21.87 -7.07 5.44
N PHE A 26 -21.57 -6.12 4.54
CA PHE A 26 -21.02 -6.42 3.22
C PHE A 26 -19.70 -7.19 3.35
N MET A 27 -18.76 -6.67 4.12
CA MET A 27 -17.45 -7.29 4.33
C MET A 27 -17.54 -8.71 4.89
N ARG A 28 -18.43 -8.93 5.87
CA ARG A 28 -18.66 -10.25 6.46
C ARG A 28 -19.25 -11.25 5.46
N ARG A 29 -20.14 -10.80 4.57
CA ARG A 29 -20.81 -11.64 3.58
C ARG A 29 -19.92 -12.03 2.41
N THR A 30 -19.15 -11.08 1.89
CA THR A 30 -18.38 -11.27 0.65
C THR A 30 -16.94 -11.67 0.90
N GLY A 31 -16.37 -11.29 2.07
CA GLY A 31 -14.96 -11.41 2.34
C GLY A 31 -14.08 -10.53 1.45
N ALA A 32 -14.65 -9.47 0.85
CA ALA A 32 -13.99 -8.63 -0.16
C ALA A 32 -12.92 -7.64 0.38
N GLY A 33 -12.24 -8.01 1.46
CA GLY A 33 -11.30 -7.13 2.14
C GLY A 33 -10.05 -6.83 1.33
N HIS A 34 -9.55 -7.78 0.55
CA HIS A 34 -8.36 -7.54 -0.27
C HIS A 34 -8.73 -6.72 -1.51
N PHE A 35 -9.84 -7.04 -2.17
CA PHE A 35 -10.36 -6.28 -3.31
C PHE A 35 -10.63 -4.83 -2.95
N THR A 36 -11.35 -4.57 -1.86
CA THR A 36 -11.68 -3.20 -1.42
C THR A 36 -10.44 -2.40 -1.04
N GLN A 37 -9.45 -3.05 -0.43
CA GLN A 37 -8.16 -2.46 -0.14
C GLN A 37 -7.32 -2.21 -1.41
N MET A 38 -7.46 -3.00 -2.48
CA MET A 38 -6.74 -2.78 -3.74
C MET A 38 -7.40 -1.71 -4.62
N SER A 39 -8.71 -1.53 -4.52
CA SER A 39 -9.52 -0.68 -5.42
C SER A 39 -9.83 0.71 -4.86
N THR A 40 -9.44 1.01 -3.62
CA THR A 40 -9.74 2.31 -3.02
C THR A 40 -8.92 3.45 -3.62
N ASP A 41 -9.56 4.61 -3.80
CA ASP A 41 -8.95 5.84 -4.31
C ASP A 41 -8.07 6.57 -3.27
N LEU A 42 -8.06 6.11 -2.02
CA LEU A 42 -7.22 6.65 -0.94
C LEU A 42 -5.74 6.23 -1.05
N ILE A 43 -5.50 5.09 -1.68
CA ILE A 43 -4.17 4.47 -1.73
C ILE A 43 -3.43 4.90 -2.97
N HIS A 44 -2.18 5.29 -2.79
CA HIS A 44 -1.30 5.65 -3.91
C HIS A 44 0.13 5.11 -3.74
N LYS A 45 0.38 4.33 -2.66
CA LYS A 45 1.63 3.61 -2.46
C LYS A 45 1.36 2.20 -1.94
N VAL A 46 2.08 1.25 -2.52
CA VAL A 46 2.07 -0.16 -2.11
C VAL A 46 3.50 -0.67 -2.06
N GLY A 47 3.80 -1.51 -1.08
CA GLY A 47 5.05 -2.25 -0.99
C GLY A 47 4.74 -3.71 -0.67
N CYS A 48 5.26 -4.63 -1.48
CA CYS A 48 5.04 -6.06 -1.31
C CYS A 48 6.35 -6.80 -1.07
N ALA A 49 6.28 -7.90 -0.33
CA ALA A 49 7.37 -8.84 -0.14
C ALA A 49 6.82 -10.26 -0.25
N ALA A 50 7.63 -11.16 -0.81
CA ALA A 50 7.28 -12.57 -0.93
C ALA A 50 8.44 -13.43 -0.42
N THR A 51 8.11 -14.52 0.25
CA THR A 51 9.07 -15.56 0.61
C THR A 51 8.43 -16.92 0.38
N ILE A 52 9.25 -17.93 0.09
CA ILE A 52 8.81 -19.32 0.16
C ILE A 52 9.02 -19.78 1.59
N CYS A 53 7.97 -20.31 2.22
CA CYS A 53 8.05 -20.86 3.56
C CYS A 53 8.97 -22.09 3.57
N PRO A 54 9.81 -22.26 4.60
CA PRO A 54 10.66 -23.44 4.72
C PRO A 54 9.83 -24.73 4.66
N SER A 55 10.39 -25.77 4.05
CA SER A 55 9.76 -27.08 4.05
C SER A 55 9.82 -27.68 5.47
N GLY A 56 8.66 -28.06 6.01
CA GLY A 56 8.48 -28.67 7.33
C GLY A 56 7.16 -29.44 7.43
N SER A 57 6.73 -29.77 8.65
CA SER A 57 5.47 -30.47 8.93
C SER A 57 4.28 -29.53 9.17
N ASP A 58 4.44 -28.23 8.93
CA ASP A 58 3.36 -27.26 9.06
C ASP A 58 2.55 -27.12 7.75
N GLN A 59 1.35 -26.55 7.88
CA GLN A 59 0.40 -26.31 6.79
C GLN A 59 0.92 -25.36 5.70
N LEU A 60 2.06 -24.69 5.95
CA LEU A 60 2.65 -23.68 5.07
C LEU A 60 3.94 -24.17 4.41
N SER A 61 4.34 -25.42 4.63
CA SER A 61 5.53 -26.05 4.05
C SER A 61 5.60 -25.86 2.53
N GLY A 62 6.61 -25.14 2.04
CA GLY A 62 6.78 -24.83 0.61
C GLY A 62 5.78 -23.82 0.02
N ALA A 63 4.91 -23.22 0.82
CA ALA A 63 3.95 -22.23 0.34
C ALA A 63 4.63 -20.89 0.01
N LEU A 64 4.11 -20.18 -0.99
CA LEU A 64 4.48 -18.79 -1.25
C LEU A 64 3.71 -17.86 -0.29
N PHE A 65 4.43 -17.21 0.61
CA PHE A 65 3.89 -16.20 1.51
C PHE A 65 4.11 -14.80 0.93
N LEU A 66 3.03 -14.19 0.42
CA LEU A 66 3.02 -12.83 -0.15
C LEU A 66 2.30 -11.88 0.82
N VAL A 67 2.94 -10.76 1.14
CA VAL A 67 2.36 -9.67 1.92
C VAL A 67 2.50 -8.37 1.14
N CYS A 68 1.42 -7.58 1.06
CA CYS A 68 1.44 -6.23 0.54
C CYS A 68 0.96 -5.25 1.62
N HIS A 69 1.75 -4.21 1.88
CA HIS A 69 1.37 -3.08 2.71
C HIS A 69 0.97 -1.90 1.83
N TYR A 70 -0.07 -1.20 2.25
CA TYR A 70 -0.59 -0.01 1.60
C TYR A 70 -0.41 1.19 2.53
N ASP A 71 -0.25 2.39 1.97
CA ASP A 71 -0.05 3.60 2.78
C ASP A 71 -1.31 4.09 3.51
N HIS A 72 -2.48 3.65 3.06
CA HIS A 72 -3.76 3.88 3.70
C HIS A 72 -4.54 2.58 3.82
N ARG A 73 -5.50 2.55 4.74
CA ARG A 73 -6.41 1.43 4.94
C ARG A 73 -7.80 1.85 4.48
N GLN A 74 -8.49 0.94 3.80
CA GLN A 74 -9.91 1.16 3.51
C GLN A 74 -10.75 1.10 4.79
N LEU A 75 -11.60 2.10 4.98
CA LEU A 75 -12.42 2.26 6.18
C LEU A 75 -13.84 1.76 5.97
N ILE A 76 -14.43 1.20 7.03
CA ILE A 76 -15.86 0.87 7.09
C ILE A 76 -16.65 2.19 7.09
N ASP A 77 -17.86 2.15 6.53
CA ASP A 77 -18.78 3.29 6.38
C ASP A 77 -18.19 4.42 5.51
N ARG A 78 -17.25 4.06 4.62
CA ARG A 78 -16.72 4.92 3.56
C ARG A 78 -16.89 4.23 2.21
N PRO A 79 -17.12 4.99 1.11
CA PRO A 79 -17.09 4.41 -0.23
C PRO A 79 -15.74 3.75 -0.50
N ILE A 80 -15.71 2.75 -1.38
CA ILE A 80 -14.45 2.13 -1.84
C ILE A 80 -13.65 3.18 -2.61
N TYR A 81 -14.30 3.83 -3.57
CA TYR A 81 -13.79 4.97 -4.32
C TYR A 81 -14.91 5.98 -4.58
N SER A 82 -14.55 7.22 -4.86
CA SER A 82 -15.48 8.29 -5.17
C SER A 82 -16.21 8.00 -6.51
N PRO A 83 -17.55 7.87 -6.53
CA PRO A 83 -18.27 7.60 -7.76
C PRO A 83 -18.31 8.84 -8.67
N GLY A 84 -18.24 8.64 -9.99
CA GLY A 84 -18.35 9.73 -10.96
C GLY A 84 -17.83 9.38 -12.35
N LYS A 85 -17.87 10.35 -13.27
CA LYS A 85 -17.26 10.20 -14.60
C LYS A 85 -15.75 10.04 -14.45
N THR A 86 -15.14 9.15 -15.24
CA THR A 86 -13.69 8.90 -15.22
C THR A 86 -12.90 10.22 -15.29
N CYS A 87 -11.92 10.37 -14.40
CA CYS A 87 -11.08 11.56 -14.21
C CYS A 87 -11.76 12.83 -13.65
N SER A 88 -13.06 12.85 -13.38
CA SER A 88 -13.76 14.09 -12.99
C SER A 88 -13.25 14.73 -11.68
N GLY A 89 -12.68 13.92 -10.77
CA GLY A 89 -12.04 14.39 -9.55
C GLY A 89 -10.51 14.59 -9.62
N CYS A 90 -9.87 14.37 -10.76
CA CYS A 90 -8.41 14.42 -10.88
C CYS A 90 -7.91 15.80 -11.30
N ARG A 91 -6.80 16.27 -10.70
CA ARG A 91 -6.08 17.44 -11.23
C ARG A 91 -5.30 17.14 -12.50
N HIS A 92 -4.70 15.96 -12.58
CA HIS A 92 -4.10 15.42 -13.79
C HIS A 92 -4.58 13.97 -13.93
N CYS A 93 -5.06 13.60 -15.12
CA CYS A 93 -5.54 12.25 -15.39
C CYS A 93 -4.80 11.66 -16.58
N ASP A 94 -4.40 10.40 -16.45
CA ASP A 94 -4.08 9.59 -17.62
C ASP A 94 -5.38 9.04 -18.20
N ARG A 95 -5.82 9.60 -19.33
CA ARG A 95 -7.09 9.24 -19.98
C ARG A 95 -7.12 7.79 -20.48
N LYS A 96 -5.97 7.15 -20.71
CA LYS A 96 -5.92 5.76 -21.17
C LYS A 96 -6.25 4.78 -20.05
N SER A 97 -5.71 5.00 -18.85
CA SER A 97 -5.99 4.17 -17.68
C SER A 97 -7.19 4.64 -16.84
N GLY A 98 -7.58 5.91 -16.97
CA GLY A 98 -8.62 6.52 -16.14
C GLY A 98 -8.15 6.91 -14.73
N LEU A 99 -6.84 6.87 -14.47
CA LEU A 99 -6.26 7.11 -13.14
C LEU A 99 -5.77 8.55 -12.96
N CYS A 100 -5.91 9.06 -11.73
CA CYS A 100 -5.28 10.31 -11.33
C CYS A 100 -3.76 10.11 -11.22
N VAL A 101 -2.98 11.02 -11.80
CA VAL A 101 -1.51 10.94 -11.78
C VAL A 101 -0.90 12.21 -11.18
N LEU A 102 0.26 12.05 -10.57
CA LEU A 102 1.07 13.20 -10.15
C LEU A 102 1.63 13.92 -11.37
N SER A 103 1.71 15.26 -11.30
CA SER A 103 2.46 16.00 -12.30
C SER A 103 3.95 15.60 -12.28
N LYS A 104 4.66 15.83 -13.38
CA LYS A 104 6.12 15.61 -13.45
C LYS A 104 6.87 16.33 -12.33
N SER A 105 6.38 17.50 -11.91
CA SER A 105 6.99 18.30 -10.83
C SER A 105 6.80 17.67 -9.44
N GLU A 106 5.65 17.07 -9.19
CA GLU A 106 5.31 16.41 -7.92
C GLU A 106 6.03 15.08 -7.78
N MET A 107 6.09 14.29 -8.86
CA MET A 107 6.87 13.06 -8.87
C MET A 107 8.34 13.32 -8.51
N ARG A 108 8.94 14.41 -9.02
CA ARG A 108 10.32 14.81 -8.69
C ARG A 108 10.50 15.16 -7.21
N LYS A 109 9.51 15.77 -6.57
CA LYS A 109 9.55 16.09 -5.13
C LYS A 109 9.44 14.81 -4.29
N ASN A 110 8.55 13.89 -4.65
CA ASN A 110 8.40 12.61 -3.96
C ASN A 110 9.66 11.74 -4.06
N ARG A 111 10.29 11.64 -5.24
CA ARG A 111 11.56 10.90 -5.39
C ARG A 111 12.68 11.49 -4.52
N LYS A 112 12.75 12.82 -4.36
CA LYS A 112 13.70 13.49 -3.47
C LYS A 112 13.39 13.26 -1.98
N HIS A 113 12.14 12.96 -1.63
CA HIS A 113 11.75 12.58 -0.28
C HIS A 113 12.13 11.12 -0.01
N ASP A 114 11.81 10.20 -0.92
CA ASP A 114 12.09 8.77 -0.74
C ASP A 114 13.58 8.46 -0.77
N SER A 115 14.36 9.14 -1.62
CA SER A 115 15.84 9.05 -1.62
C SER A 115 16.52 9.56 -0.34
N LYS A 116 15.78 10.23 0.56
CA LYS A 116 16.27 10.55 1.91
C LYS A 116 16.05 9.41 2.91
N CYS A 117 15.08 8.51 2.69
CA CYS A 117 15.03 7.21 3.36
C CYS A 117 15.99 6.27 2.61
N LYS A 118 17.30 6.38 2.87
CA LYS A 118 18.23 5.33 2.47
C LYS A 118 17.91 4.10 3.30
N VAL A 119 17.38 3.05 2.67
CA VAL A 119 17.45 1.70 3.25
C VAL A 119 18.93 1.37 3.27
N ASP A 120 19.50 1.19 4.46
CA ASP A 120 20.89 0.77 4.60
C ASP A 120 21.02 -0.61 3.93
N LYS A 121 21.55 -0.63 2.70
CA LYS A 121 22.06 -1.84 2.08
C LYS A 121 23.32 -2.20 2.85
N GLU A 122 23.23 -3.23 3.68
CA GLU A 122 24.27 -4.20 4.07
C GLU A 122 24.08 -4.62 5.51
N LYS A 123 23.52 -5.82 5.67
CA LYS A 123 24.07 -6.87 6.51
C LYS A 123 23.50 -8.18 6.00
N GLU A 124 24.37 -8.96 5.35
CA GLU A 124 24.08 -10.35 5.02
C GLU A 124 23.50 -11.07 6.23
N ILE A 125 22.37 -11.74 6.02
CA ILE A 125 21.73 -12.58 7.03
C ILE A 125 22.57 -13.86 7.10
N LYS A 126 23.55 -13.90 8.00
CA LYS A 126 23.98 -15.19 8.58
C LYS A 126 22.88 -15.64 9.54
N ALA A 127 22.50 -16.92 9.43
CA ALA A 127 21.38 -17.57 10.09
C ALA A 127 21.17 -17.12 11.55
N GLY A 128 19.95 -16.68 11.86
CA GLY A 128 19.56 -16.24 13.20
C GLY A 128 18.57 -15.07 13.15
N HIS A 129 17.29 -15.38 12.97
CA HIS A 129 16.18 -14.43 12.83
C HIS A 129 16.14 -13.37 13.95
N LYS A 130 16.53 -12.12 13.61
CA LYS A 130 15.94 -10.87 14.14
C LYS A 130 15.92 -9.84 13.02
N VAL A 131 14.81 -9.78 12.27
CA VAL A 131 14.55 -8.70 11.31
C VAL A 131 14.25 -7.43 12.12
N LYS A 132 15.25 -6.57 12.32
CA LYS A 132 15.01 -5.20 12.76
C LYS A 132 14.43 -4.44 11.57
N HIS A 133 13.16 -4.07 11.64
CA HIS A 133 12.52 -3.21 10.65
C HIS A 133 13.36 -1.93 10.48
N PRO A 134 13.71 -1.51 9.26
CA PRO A 134 14.35 -0.21 9.06
C PRO A 134 13.31 0.87 9.39
N LEU A 135 13.36 1.39 10.61
CA LEU A 135 12.67 2.62 10.95
C LEU A 135 13.35 3.73 10.15
N CYS A 136 12.62 4.39 9.23
CA CYS A 136 13.15 5.56 8.54
C CYS A 136 13.46 6.63 9.61
N LYS A 137 14.74 6.76 9.98
CA LYS A 137 15.19 7.78 10.93
C LYS A 137 15.04 9.13 10.24
N LYS A 138 14.01 9.90 10.61
CA LYS A 138 13.91 11.32 10.26
C LYS A 138 15.21 11.98 10.72
N ARG A 139 16.04 12.42 9.76
CA ARG A 139 17.26 13.18 10.02
C ARG A 139 16.84 14.54 10.56
N ASN A 140 16.79 14.69 11.89
CA ASN A 140 16.53 15.98 12.55
C ASN A 140 17.64 16.96 12.19
N ASN A 141 17.42 17.79 11.17
CA ASN A 141 18.31 18.89 10.85
C ASN A 141 17.95 20.11 11.71
N LYS A 142 18.28 20.07 13.01
CA LYS A 142 18.31 21.31 13.82
C LYS A 142 19.63 22.02 13.55
N LYS A 143 19.66 22.84 12.50
CA LYS A 143 20.60 23.97 12.42
C LYS A 143 20.13 25.06 13.39
N GLY A 144 20.43 24.89 14.67
CA GLY A 144 20.32 25.95 15.67
C GLY A 144 21.61 26.75 15.71
N LYS A 145 21.60 27.94 15.10
CA LYS A 145 22.66 28.95 15.27
C LYS A 145 22.72 29.33 16.75
N HIS A 146 23.78 28.98 17.47
CA HIS A 146 24.08 29.61 18.75
C HIS A 146 24.55 31.05 18.49
N LYS A 147 23.63 32.00 18.63
CA LYS A 147 23.95 33.42 18.75
C LYS A 147 24.36 33.65 20.21
N LYS A 148 25.67 33.79 20.47
CA LYS A 148 26.15 34.35 21.74
C LYS A 148 25.58 35.76 21.86
N ARG A 149 24.88 36.03 22.96
CA ARG A 149 24.49 37.37 23.39
C ARG A 149 24.90 37.48 24.85
N ASN A 150 25.87 38.38 25.05
CA ASN A 150 26.37 39.07 26.22
C ASN A 150 26.54 38.26 27.50
#